data_AF-L0IBB0-F1
#
_entry.id   AF-L0IBB0-F1
#
_cell.length_a   1.000
_cell.length_b   1.000
_cell.length_c   1.000
_cell.angle_alpha   90.00
_cell.angle_beta   90.00
_cell.angle_gamma   90.00
#
_symmetry.space_group_name_H-M   'P 1'
#
loop_
_entity.id
_entity.type
_entity.pdbx_description
1 polymer ?
#
loop_
_entity_poly.entity_id
_entity_poly.type
_entity_poly.pdbx_seq_one_letter_code
_entity_poly.pdbx_strand_id
1 'polypeptide(L)'
;MDSLSDAVASVEARRRTLWVYAASESTATALSAQFSTRNVQVRHRPIPASDEPGFLLVRDAAGDFRGAIGLDRLDALLSPELHPPWELDESVDTAAIFSFLDNTLFTSASRRQLLAVTREIEERAWRTATGRLVAGFQTAAAFADQLAIYDRFATETDLTVRVLVADEWDDDLPPGIDVVDEVGGEVDAFWFVCFDGDETGRNASAIVAEERDPGRYRGFWTDDPDRITEFAAYLEATYGRR
;
A
#
# COMPACT_ATOMS: atom_id res chain seq x y z
N MET A 1 5.52 -14.07 11.22
CA MET A 1 4.35 -14.19 10.32
C MET A 1 4.53 -15.45 9.51
N ASP A 2 3.46 -16.23 9.34
CA ASP A 2 3.52 -17.54 8.66
C ASP A 2 2.85 -17.51 7.26
N SER A 3 2.06 -16.46 6.95
CA SER A 3 1.45 -16.19 5.64
C SER A 3 1.08 -14.69 5.45
N LEU A 4 0.85 -14.25 4.21
CA LEU A 4 0.26 -12.94 3.86
C LEU A 4 -1.14 -12.78 4.47
N SER A 5 -1.92 -13.86 4.53
CA SER A 5 -3.22 -13.87 5.23
C SER A 5 -3.06 -13.55 6.72
N ASP A 6 -2.03 -14.09 7.39
CA ASP A 6 -1.73 -13.75 8.77
C ASP A 6 -1.32 -12.28 8.94
N ALA A 7 -0.65 -11.69 7.95
CA ALA A 7 -0.35 -10.26 7.93
C ALA A 7 -1.63 -9.43 8.05
N VAL A 8 -2.60 -9.72 7.19
CA VAL A 8 -3.89 -9.03 7.15
C VAL A 8 -4.66 -9.29 8.44
N ALA A 9 -4.78 -10.55 8.87
CA ALA A 9 -5.46 -10.93 10.10
C ALA A 9 -4.86 -10.29 11.36
N SER A 10 -3.55 -10.11 11.39
CA SER A 10 -2.82 -9.43 12.45
C SER A 10 -3.24 -7.96 12.53
N VAL A 11 -3.27 -7.23 11.41
CA VAL A 11 -3.76 -5.84 11.39
C VAL A 11 -5.24 -5.77 11.73
N GLU A 12 -6.05 -6.70 11.22
CA GLU A 12 -7.45 -6.81 11.60
C GLU A 12 -7.63 -6.90 13.10
N ALA A 13 -6.88 -7.76 13.80
CA ALA A 13 -7.05 -7.94 15.25
C ALA A 13 -6.86 -6.64 16.07
N ARG A 14 -6.17 -5.63 15.52
CA ARG A 14 -5.92 -4.34 16.17
C ARG A 14 -7.08 -3.38 15.90
N ARG A 15 -7.76 -2.95 16.96
CA ARG A 15 -8.86 -1.96 16.84
C ARG A 15 -8.33 -0.56 16.57
N ARG A 16 -8.96 0.16 15.64
CA ARG A 16 -8.74 1.58 15.35
C ARG A 16 -10.09 2.30 15.33
N THR A 17 -10.10 3.59 15.67
CA THR A 17 -11.29 4.43 15.53
C THR A 17 -10.96 5.60 14.63
N LEU A 18 -11.71 5.74 13.54
CA LEU A 18 -11.64 6.85 12.61
C LEU A 18 -12.77 7.84 12.92
N TRP A 19 -12.44 9.09 13.19
CA TRP A 19 -13.41 10.15 13.40
C TRP A 19 -13.45 11.05 12.17
N VAL A 20 -14.59 11.06 11.47
CA VAL A 20 -14.83 11.93 10.32
C VAL A 20 -15.49 13.20 10.82
N TYR A 21 -14.81 14.33 10.72
CA TYR A 21 -15.36 15.64 10.96
C TYR A 21 -15.69 16.26 9.61
N ALA A 22 -16.96 16.21 9.20
CA ALA A 22 -17.41 16.70 7.91
C ALA A 22 -18.74 17.44 8.06
N ALA A 23 -18.91 18.53 7.29
CA ALA A 23 -20.20 19.19 7.18
C ALA A 23 -21.22 18.30 6.42
N SER A 24 -20.74 17.51 5.46
CA SER A 24 -21.55 16.61 4.63
C SER A 24 -21.67 15.19 5.21
N GLU A 25 -22.90 14.70 5.31
CA GLU A 25 -23.20 13.31 5.70
C GLU A 25 -22.86 12.31 4.58
N SER A 26 -22.88 12.73 3.31
CA SER A 26 -22.51 11.87 2.18
C SER A 26 -21.03 11.52 2.19
N THR A 27 -20.16 12.48 2.50
CA THR A 27 -18.71 12.27 2.65
C THR A 27 -18.42 11.29 3.80
N ALA A 28 -19.10 11.48 4.95
CA ALA A 28 -18.97 10.56 6.07
C ALA A 28 -19.43 9.13 5.72
N THR A 29 -20.46 9.00 4.90
CA THR A 29 -20.97 7.70 4.43
C THR A 29 -19.98 7.03 3.49
N ALA A 30 -19.39 7.75 2.53
CA ALA A 30 -18.40 7.21 1.61
C ALA A 30 -17.14 6.69 2.34
N LEU A 31 -16.61 7.48 3.28
CA LEU A 31 -15.47 7.07 4.10
C LEU A 31 -15.81 5.91 5.05
N SER A 32 -17.04 5.89 5.56
CA SER A 32 -17.53 4.75 6.33
C SER A 32 -17.56 3.48 5.48
N ALA A 33 -17.99 3.54 4.22
CA ALA A 33 -17.99 2.37 3.34
C ALA A 33 -16.57 1.88 3.02
N GLN A 34 -15.60 2.79 2.86
CA GLN A 34 -14.21 2.47 2.53
C GLN A 34 -13.46 1.81 3.69
N PHE A 35 -13.69 2.28 4.92
CA PHE A 35 -12.89 1.91 6.08
C PHE A 35 -13.64 1.18 7.19
N SER A 36 -14.98 1.18 7.23
CA SER A 36 -15.69 0.53 8.33
C SER A 36 -15.53 -0.97 8.24
N THR A 37 -15.03 -1.56 9.33
CA THR A 37 -14.86 -3.00 9.47
C THR A 37 -15.30 -3.44 10.86
N ARG A 38 -15.19 -4.73 11.19
CA ARG A 38 -15.35 -5.21 12.58
C ARG A 38 -14.37 -4.53 13.55
N ASN A 39 -13.26 -3.98 13.04
CA ASN A 39 -12.11 -3.56 13.83
C ASN A 39 -11.72 -2.08 13.60
N VAL A 40 -12.29 -1.43 12.59
CA VAL A 40 -12.20 0.01 12.35
C VAL A 40 -13.59 0.62 12.51
N GLN A 41 -13.76 1.45 13.53
CA GLN A 41 -15.02 2.15 13.75
C GLN A 41 -14.94 3.57 13.17
N VAL A 42 -15.76 3.86 12.15
CA VAL A 42 -15.91 5.21 11.63
C VAL A 42 -17.01 5.94 12.42
N ARG A 43 -16.70 7.12 12.94
CA ARG A 43 -17.63 7.97 13.70
C ARG A 43 -17.71 9.35 13.08
N HIS A 44 -18.90 9.72 12.61
CA HIS A 44 -19.13 11.07 12.11
C HIS A 44 -19.34 12.07 13.25
N ARG A 45 -18.72 13.24 13.14
CA ARG A 45 -18.98 14.42 13.96
C ARG A 45 -19.32 15.58 13.02
N PRO A 46 -20.56 16.07 13.04
CA PRO A 46 -20.91 17.22 12.23
C PRO A 46 -20.13 18.45 12.72
N ILE A 47 -19.59 19.21 11.78
CA ILE A 47 -19.02 20.54 12.00
C ILE A 47 -19.98 21.59 11.40
N PRO A 48 -19.98 22.84 11.90
CA PRO A 48 -20.77 23.91 11.30
C PRO A 48 -20.48 24.00 9.80
N ALA A 49 -21.51 24.31 9.01
CA ALA A 49 -21.32 24.55 7.58
C ALA A 49 -20.29 25.66 7.37
N SER A 50 -19.18 25.32 6.74
CA SER A 50 -18.12 26.23 6.33
C SER A 50 -17.68 25.86 4.91
N ASP A 51 -16.89 26.73 4.30
CA ASP A 51 -16.27 26.45 3.00
C ASP A 51 -15.12 25.41 3.12
N GLU A 52 -14.76 24.98 4.34
CA GLU A 52 -13.73 23.97 4.55
C GLU A 52 -14.34 22.56 4.55
N PRO A 53 -13.77 21.61 3.78
CA PRO A 53 -14.36 20.28 3.57
C PRO A 53 -14.38 19.40 4.84
N GLY A 54 -13.60 19.75 5.87
CA GLY A 54 -13.47 19.04 7.14
C GLY A 54 -12.19 18.20 7.22
N PHE A 55 -12.10 17.30 8.20
CA PHE A 55 -10.92 16.46 8.42
C PHE A 55 -11.26 15.07 8.98
N LEU A 56 -10.39 14.09 8.71
CA LEU A 56 -10.42 12.74 9.27
C LEU A 56 -9.36 12.64 10.39
N LEU A 57 -9.72 12.06 11.53
CA LEU A 57 -8.85 11.89 12.69
C LEU A 57 -8.74 10.42 13.10
N VAL A 58 -7.52 9.88 13.15
CA VAL A 58 -7.27 8.49 13.55
C VAL A 58 -6.95 8.43 15.04
N ARG A 59 -7.59 7.50 15.74
CA ARG A 59 -7.23 7.07 17.09
C ARG A 59 -7.00 5.57 17.13
N ASP A 60 -6.11 5.15 18.03
CA ASP A 60 -5.91 3.72 18.28
C ASP A 60 -6.96 3.13 19.22
N ALA A 61 -6.77 1.86 19.61
CA ALA A 61 -7.65 1.16 20.53
C ALA A 61 -7.70 1.78 21.95
N ALA A 62 -6.62 2.44 22.40
CA ALA A 62 -6.56 3.13 23.68
C ALA A 62 -7.27 4.50 23.62
N GLY A 63 -7.58 4.98 22.40
CA GLY A 63 -8.18 6.27 22.16
C GLY A 63 -7.16 7.39 21.98
N ASP A 64 -5.87 7.05 21.93
CA ASP A 64 -4.80 8.02 21.74
C ASP A 64 -4.82 8.58 20.32
N PHE A 65 -4.52 9.87 20.20
CA PHE A 65 -4.47 10.55 18.91
C PHE A 65 -3.28 10.04 18.09
N ARG A 66 -3.54 9.61 16.86
CA ARG A 66 -2.51 9.15 15.92
C ARG A 66 -2.26 10.12 14.78
N GLY A 67 -3.25 10.96 14.43
CA GLY A 67 -3.08 11.99 13.40
C GLY A 67 -4.41 12.59 12.96
N ALA A 68 -4.33 13.62 12.10
CA ALA A 68 -5.47 14.18 11.39
C ALA A 68 -5.08 14.59 9.96
N ILE A 69 -6.02 14.46 9.02
CA ILE A 69 -5.86 14.87 7.61
C ILE A 69 -7.10 15.62 7.12
N GLY A 70 -6.91 16.66 6.30
CA GLY A 70 -8.00 17.35 5.60
C GLY A 70 -8.72 16.44 4.58
N LEU A 71 -10.03 16.63 4.42
CA LEU A 71 -10.84 15.83 3.51
C LEU A 71 -10.57 16.13 2.01
N ASP A 72 -10.13 17.34 1.70
CA ASP A 72 -9.59 17.73 0.39
C ASP A 72 -8.42 16.85 -0.05
N ARG A 73 -7.50 16.55 0.89
CA ARG A 73 -6.36 15.67 0.62
C ARG A 73 -6.79 14.21 0.49
N LEU A 74 -7.81 13.80 1.25
CA LEU A 74 -8.33 12.44 1.19
C LEU A 74 -9.00 12.11 -0.15
N ASP A 75 -9.60 13.10 -0.82
CA ASP A 75 -10.16 12.92 -2.17
C ASP A 75 -9.07 12.49 -3.19
N ALA A 76 -7.83 12.96 -3.03
CA ALA A 76 -6.70 12.51 -3.86
C ALA A 76 -6.43 11.00 -3.69
N LEU A 77 -6.62 10.44 -2.48
CA LEU A 77 -6.54 8.98 -2.31
C LEU A 77 -7.71 8.23 -2.92
N LEU A 78 -8.90 8.82 -2.87
CA LEU A 78 -10.11 8.18 -3.40
C LEU A 78 -10.13 8.19 -4.93
N SER A 79 -9.51 9.21 -5.54
CA SER A 79 -9.44 9.40 -6.99
C SER A 79 -8.00 9.67 -7.48
N PRO A 80 -7.05 8.74 -7.27
CA PRO A 80 -5.63 9.04 -7.42
C PRO A 80 -5.18 9.12 -8.87
N GLU A 81 -4.46 10.17 -9.25
CA GLU A 81 -3.84 10.25 -10.59
C GLU A 81 -2.60 9.34 -10.65
N LEU A 82 -2.55 8.50 -11.68
CA LEU A 82 -1.44 7.56 -11.87
C LEU A 82 -0.37 8.22 -12.71
N HIS A 83 0.85 8.23 -12.19
CA HIS A 83 2.03 8.76 -12.85
C HIS A 83 3.20 7.78 -12.66
N PRO A 84 4.26 7.89 -13.47
CA PRO A 84 5.49 7.12 -13.27
C PRO A 84 6.20 7.51 -11.97
N PRO A 85 6.92 6.59 -11.28
CA PRO A 85 7.56 6.85 -9.98
C PRO A 85 8.63 7.96 -9.94
N TRP A 86 9.08 8.44 -11.09
CA TRP A 86 10.07 9.52 -11.20
C TRP A 86 9.45 10.87 -11.53
N GLU A 87 8.15 10.93 -11.82
CA GLU A 87 7.41 12.19 -11.96
C GLU A 87 6.98 12.64 -10.56
N LEU A 88 7.63 13.68 -10.05
CA LEU A 88 7.31 14.22 -8.73
C LEU A 88 5.99 14.99 -8.82
N ASP A 89 4.92 14.45 -8.23
CA ASP A 89 3.73 15.24 -7.98
C ASP A 89 3.96 16.17 -6.77
N GLU A 90 4.34 17.41 -7.03
CA GLU A 90 4.49 18.44 -5.99
C GLU A 90 3.13 18.98 -5.47
N SER A 91 2.00 18.57 -6.08
CA SER A 91 0.69 19.18 -5.82
C SER A 91 -0.02 18.62 -4.60
N VAL A 92 0.30 17.39 -4.18
CA VAL A 92 -0.27 16.74 -2.98
C VAL A 92 0.84 15.99 -2.24
N ASP A 93 1.00 16.28 -0.94
CA ASP A 93 1.87 15.50 -0.04
C ASP A 93 1.21 14.15 0.26
N THR A 94 1.14 13.27 -0.74
CA THR A 94 0.60 11.90 -0.65
C THR A 94 1.33 11.10 0.40
N ALA A 95 2.62 11.33 0.59
CA ALA A 95 3.44 10.72 1.61
C ALA A 95 2.85 10.93 3.03
N ALA A 96 2.47 12.16 3.37
CA ALA A 96 1.81 12.45 4.64
C ALA A 96 0.46 11.74 4.77
N ILE A 97 -0.26 11.54 3.66
CA ILE A 97 -1.55 10.85 3.66
C ILE A 97 -1.39 9.36 3.93
N PHE A 98 -0.43 8.73 3.23
CA PHE A 98 -0.12 7.33 3.42
C PHE A 98 0.44 7.10 4.83
N SER A 99 1.40 7.90 5.29
CA SER A 99 1.91 7.80 6.65
C SER A 99 0.79 7.93 7.71
N PHE A 100 -0.18 8.83 7.49
CA PHE A 100 -1.33 9.02 8.39
C PHE A 100 -2.21 7.78 8.54
N LEU A 101 -2.37 7.01 7.47
CA LEU A 101 -3.20 5.81 7.43
C LEU A 101 -2.36 4.53 7.57
N ASP A 102 -1.11 4.63 8.03
CA ASP A 102 -0.27 3.50 8.39
C ASP A 102 -1.04 2.50 9.28
N ASN A 103 -0.95 1.22 8.92
CA ASN A 103 -1.64 0.13 9.59
C ASN A 103 -3.17 0.31 9.66
N THR A 104 -3.75 1.06 8.72
CA THR A 104 -5.20 1.20 8.58
C THR A 104 -5.70 0.20 7.56
N LEU A 105 -6.59 -0.68 8.01
CA LEU A 105 -7.24 -1.67 7.16
C LEU A 105 -8.24 -1.00 6.22
N PHE A 106 -8.10 -1.24 4.92
CA PHE A 106 -9.13 -0.98 3.93
C PHE A 106 -9.83 -2.29 3.55
N THR A 107 -11.13 -2.21 3.22
CA THR A 107 -11.95 -3.39 2.91
C THR A 107 -12.48 -3.44 1.49
N SER A 108 -12.40 -2.35 0.76
CA SER A 108 -12.91 -2.27 -0.60
C SER A 108 -12.09 -1.31 -1.45
N ALA A 109 -10.79 -1.59 -1.57
CA ALA A 109 -9.94 -0.85 -2.50
C ALA A 109 -10.13 -1.37 -3.93
N SER A 110 -10.24 -0.46 -4.89
CA SER A 110 -10.18 -0.79 -6.32
C SER A 110 -8.73 -1.00 -6.76
N ARG A 111 -8.53 -1.69 -7.91
CA ARG A 111 -7.19 -1.86 -8.52
C ARG A 111 -6.49 -0.52 -8.75
N ARG A 112 -7.22 0.53 -9.16
CA ARG A 112 -6.68 1.89 -9.36
C ARG A 112 -6.15 2.48 -8.06
N GLN A 113 -6.84 2.26 -6.94
CA GLN A 113 -6.39 2.72 -5.62
C GLN A 113 -5.15 1.96 -5.15
N LEU A 114 -5.11 0.62 -5.29
CA LEU A 114 -3.91 -0.17 -4.97
C LEU A 114 -2.70 0.24 -5.80
N LEU A 115 -2.90 0.49 -7.09
CA LEU A 115 -1.82 0.92 -7.98
C LEU A 115 -1.30 2.30 -7.57
N ALA A 116 -2.15 3.22 -7.12
CA ALA A 116 -1.70 4.50 -6.60
C ALA A 116 -0.88 4.38 -5.31
N VAL A 117 -1.28 3.52 -4.38
CA VAL A 117 -0.47 3.25 -3.17
C VAL A 117 0.86 2.60 -3.56
N THR A 118 0.84 1.72 -4.55
CA THR A 118 2.04 1.11 -5.10
C THR A 118 2.98 2.15 -5.70
N ARG A 119 2.46 3.14 -6.43
CA ARG A 119 3.26 4.26 -6.96
C ARG A 119 3.94 5.06 -5.86
N GLU A 120 3.25 5.37 -4.77
CA GLU A 120 3.89 6.04 -3.63
C GLU A 120 5.08 5.23 -3.08
N ILE A 121 4.93 3.91 -2.90
CA ILE A 121 6.00 3.03 -2.40
C ILE A 121 7.17 3.01 -3.39
N GLU A 122 6.87 2.89 -4.68
CA GLU A 122 7.84 2.89 -5.77
C GLU A 122 8.56 4.24 -5.91
N GLU A 123 7.88 5.36 -5.72
CA GLU A 123 8.50 6.69 -5.68
C GLU A 123 9.46 6.82 -4.49
N ARG A 124 9.10 6.29 -3.33
CA ARG A 124 10.00 6.27 -2.16
C ARG A 124 11.24 5.42 -2.43
N ALA A 125 11.06 4.28 -3.08
CA ALA A 125 12.17 3.45 -3.54
C ALA A 125 13.05 4.22 -4.54
N TRP A 126 12.45 4.88 -5.53
CA TRP A 126 13.15 5.74 -6.51
C TRP A 126 13.98 6.83 -5.84
N ARG A 127 13.36 7.57 -4.90
CA ARG A 127 13.98 8.68 -4.18
C ARG A 127 15.13 8.21 -3.28
N THR A 128 15.00 7.02 -2.70
CA THR A 128 16.05 6.42 -1.86
C THR A 128 17.18 5.86 -2.73
N ALA A 129 16.84 5.31 -3.91
CA ALA A 129 17.74 4.73 -4.92
C ALA A 129 18.63 3.57 -4.43
N THR A 130 18.42 3.11 -3.20
CA THR A 130 19.13 2.01 -2.53
C THR A 130 18.14 1.19 -1.70
N GLY A 131 18.55 -0.02 -1.31
CA GLY A 131 17.71 -0.97 -0.57
C GLY A 131 17.09 -2.03 -1.48
N ARG A 132 16.04 -2.68 -1.01
CA ARG A 132 15.38 -3.80 -1.69
C ARG A 132 13.90 -3.54 -1.90
N LEU A 133 13.47 -3.68 -3.16
CA LEU A 133 12.09 -3.60 -3.59
C LEU A 133 11.61 -4.98 -4.03
N VAL A 134 10.60 -5.52 -3.35
CA VAL A 134 9.96 -6.80 -3.69
C VAL A 134 8.52 -6.56 -4.09
N ALA A 135 8.11 -7.01 -5.28
CA ALA A 135 6.74 -6.86 -5.77
C ALA A 135 6.14 -8.19 -6.22
N GLY A 136 4.84 -8.40 -5.92
CA GLY A 136 4.08 -9.56 -6.33
C GLY A 136 3.08 -9.24 -7.44
N PHE A 137 3.07 -10.06 -8.49
CA PHE A 137 2.13 -9.95 -9.61
C PHE A 137 1.33 -11.24 -9.76
N GLN A 138 0.01 -11.10 -9.72
CA GLN A 138 -0.94 -12.21 -9.86
C GLN A 138 -0.92 -12.85 -11.26
N THR A 139 -0.38 -12.17 -12.28
CA THR A 139 -0.26 -12.70 -13.65
C THR A 139 0.99 -12.15 -14.33
N ALA A 140 1.56 -12.90 -15.28
CA ALA A 140 2.67 -12.43 -16.11
C ALA A 140 2.31 -11.16 -16.90
N ALA A 141 1.09 -11.09 -17.46
CA ALA A 141 0.61 -9.89 -18.17
C ALA A 141 0.62 -8.64 -17.28
N ALA A 142 0.27 -8.77 -15.99
CA ALA A 142 0.31 -7.65 -15.05
C ALA A 142 1.74 -7.18 -14.78
N PHE A 143 2.72 -8.08 -14.74
CA PHE A 143 4.13 -7.70 -14.65
C PHE A 143 4.64 -7.07 -15.96
N ALA A 144 4.26 -7.61 -17.12
CA ALA A 144 4.64 -7.06 -18.42
C ALA A 144 4.19 -5.60 -18.59
N ASP A 145 2.98 -5.26 -18.15
CA ASP A 145 2.47 -3.88 -18.11
C ASP A 145 3.34 -2.93 -17.26
N GLN A 146 4.11 -3.47 -16.32
CA GLN A 146 4.97 -2.74 -15.38
C GLN A 146 6.46 -2.88 -15.66
N LEU A 147 6.87 -3.73 -16.61
CA LEU A 147 8.26 -4.11 -16.83
C LEU A 147 9.18 -2.90 -17.05
N ALA A 148 8.73 -1.92 -17.84
CA ALA A 148 9.52 -0.72 -18.12
C ALA A 148 9.84 0.12 -16.87
N ILE A 149 8.99 0.05 -15.84
CA ILE A 149 9.21 0.75 -14.57
C ILE A 149 10.24 0.00 -13.73
N TYR A 150 10.12 -1.32 -13.64
CA TYR A 150 11.02 -2.18 -12.87
C TYR A 150 12.40 -2.30 -13.52
N ASP A 151 12.47 -2.28 -14.86
CA ASP A 151 13.71 -2.15 -15.62
C ASP A 151 14.45 -0.86 -15.24
N ARG A 152 13.72 0.25 -15.19
CA ARG A 152 14.31 1.54 -14.82
C ARG A 152 14.83 1.56 -13.39
N PHE A 153 14.12 0.93 -12.45
CA PHE A 153 14.65 0.73 -11.10
C PHE A 153 15.97 -0.03 -11.10
N ALA A 154 16.02 -1.17 -11.81
CA ALA A 154 17.19 -2.02 -11.84
C ALA A 154 18.39 -1.40 -12.59
N THR A 155 18.14 -0.49 -13.54
CA THR A 155 19.18 0.05 -14.42
C THR A 155 19.65 1.46 -14.05
N GLU A 156 18.80 2.28 -13.43
CA GLU A 156 19.11 3.68 -13.08
C GLU A 156 19.34 3.91 -11.59
N THR A 157 19.19 2.88 -10.74
CA THR A 157 19.41 2.96 -9.29
C THR A 157 20.22 1.78 -8.77
N ASP A 158 20.63 1.83 -7.50
CA ASP A 158 21.29 0.73 -6.79
C ASP A 158 20.26 -0.16 -6.02
N LEU A 159 18.98 -0.12 -6.42
CA LEU A 159 17.94 -0.96 -5.84
C LEU A 159 18.14 -2.43 -6.21
N THR A 160 18.02 -3.31 -5.23
CA THR A 160 17.82 -4.74 -5.50
C THR A 160 16.33 -4.96 -5.78
N VAL A 161 16.00 -5.23 -7.05
CA VAL A 161 14.63 -5.44 -7.50
C VAL A 161 14.34 -6.93 -7.59
N ARG A 162 13.32 -7.39 -6.85
CA ARG A 162 12.82 -8.77 -6.93
C ARG A 162 11.34 -8.78 -7.25
N VAL A 163 10.95 -9.63 -8.19
CA VAL A 163 9.57 -9.76 -8.66
C VAL A 163 9.11 -11.20 -8.49
N LEU A 164 7.97 -11.39 -7.85
CA LEU A 164 7.29 -12.67 -7.70
C LEU A 164 6.10 -12.70 -8.66
N VAL A 165 6.05 -13.66 -9.57
CA VAL A 165 4.97 -13.82 -10.54
C VAL A 165 4.27 -15.15 -10.28
N ALA A 166 2.94 -15.12 -10.19
CA ALA A 166 2.17 -16.35 -9.93
C ALA A 166 2.22 -17.32 -11.13
N ASP A 167 2.17 -16.78 -12.34
CA ASP A 167 2.24 -17.51 -13.62
C ASP A 167 3.70 -17.66 -14.11
N GLU A 168 3.89 -18.49 -15.14
CA GLU A 168 5.15 -18.61 -15.90
C GLU A 168 5.53 -17.29 -16.58
N TRP A 169 6.82 -16.94 -16.55
CA TRP A 169 7.36 -15.77 -17.23
C TRP A 169 8.32 -16.20 -18.35
N ASP A 170 7.87 -16.06 -19.60
CA ASP A 170 8.61 -16.50 -20.79
C ASP A 170 9.42 -15.40 -21.50
N ASP A 171 9.24 -14.13 -21.11
CA ASP A 171 9.84 -12.99 -21.80
C ASP A 171 11.28 -12.71 -21.34
N ASP A 172 12.09 -12.13 -22.23
CA ASP A 172 13.46 -11.72 -21.91
C ASP A 172 13.47 -10.68 -20.78
N LEU A 173 14.28 -10.92 -19.74
CA LEU A 173 14.41 -10.02 -18.61
C LEU A 173 15.56 -9.03 -18.80
N PRO A 174 15.32 -7.73 -18.56
CA PRO A 174 16.40 -6.76 -18.41
C PRO A 174 17.35 -7.15 -17.27
N PRO A 175 18.62 -6.72 -17.33
CA PRO A 175 19.58 -7.01 -16.27
C PRO A 175 19.16 -6.34 -14.95
N GLY A 176 19.41 -7.01 -13.83
CA GLY A 176 19.21 -6.45 -12.49
C GLY A 176 17.83 -6.67 -11.87
N ILE A 177 16.89 -7.27 -12.61
CA ILE A 177 15.62 -7.75 -12.05
C ILE A 177 15.74 -9.24 -11.73
N ASP A 178 15.53 -9.62 -10.47
CA ASP A 178 15.41 -11.01 -10.05
C ASP A 178 13.94 -11.46 -10.08
N VAL A 179 13.57 -12.31 -11.04
CA VAL A 179 12.19 -12.79 -11.19
C VAL A 179 12.08 -14.24 -10.74
N VAL A 180 11.14 -14.49 -9.83
CA VAL A 180 10.70 -15.83 -9.45
C VAL A 180 9.26 -16.00 -9.95
N ASP A 181 9.09 -16.87 -10.92
CA ASP A 181 7.84 -17.17 -11.61
C ASP A 181 7.30 -18.56 -11.22
N GLU A 182 6.11 -18.90 -11.71
CA GLU A 182 5.39 -20.14 -11.36
C GLU A 182 5.24 -20.36 -9.84
N VAL A 183 5.21 -19.27 -9.07
CA VAL A 183 5.20 -19.35 -7.61
C VAL A 183 3.85 -19.87 -7.10
N GLY A 184 2.76 -19.46 -7.74
CA GLY A 184 1.39 -19.75 -7.31
C GLY A 184 1.13 -19.42 -5.84
N GLY A 185 0.15 -20.10 -5.25
CA GLY A 185 -0.15 -19.97 -3.82
C GLY A 185 -0.52 -18.54 -3.46
N GLU A 186 0.06 -17.96 -2.42
CA GLU A 186 -0.37 -16.64 -1.94
C GLU A 186 -0.16 -15.51 -2.97
N VAL A 187 0.73 -15.68 -3.95
CA VAL A 187 0.95 -14.69 -5.02
C VAL A 187 -0.24 -14.60 -5.99
N ASP A 188 -1.11 -15.63 -6.05
CA ASP A 188 -2.32 -15.62 -6.90
C ASP A 188 -3.44 -14.73 -6.35
N ALA A 189 -3.54 -14.62 -5.03
CA ALA A 189 -4.63 -13.95 -4.33
C ALA A 189 -4.23 -12.60 -3.75
N PHE A 190 -2.93 -12.31 -3.64
CA PHE A 190 -2.43 -11.11 -2.99
C PHE A 190 -1.72 -10.16 -3.96
N TRP A 191 -2.07 -8.88 -3.82
CA TRP A 191 -1.28 -7.75 -4.28
C TRP A 191 -0.36 -7.31 -3.15
N PHE A 192 0.95 -7.30 -3.39
CA PHE A 192 1.90 -6.75 -2.43
C PHE A 192 3.10 -6.08 -3.08
N VAL A 193 3.59 -5.05 -2.41
CA VAL A 193 4.87 -4.40 -2.70
C VAL A 193 5.53 -4.09 -1.37
N CYS A 194 6.82 -4.36 -1.25
CA CYS A 194 7.61 -4.15 -0.04
C CYS A 194 8.91 -3.46 -0.40
N PHE A 195 9.12 -2.27 0.15
CA PHE A 195 10.39 -1.56 0.10
C PHE A 195 10.97 -1.48 1.51
N ASP A 196 12.21 -1.93 1.70
CA ASP A 196 12.83 -2.02 3.03
C ASP A 196 13.40 -0.69 3.56
N GLY A 197 13.47 0.36 2.73
CA GLY A 197 13.96 1.66 3.16
C GLY A 197 15.48 1.72 3.39
N ASP A 198 16.23 0.78 2.81
CA ASP A 198 17.69 0.62 2.97
C ASP A 198 18.13 0.43 4.43
N GLU A 199 19.42 0.55 4.73
CA GLU A 199 20.00 0.36 6.08
C GLU A 199 19.34 1.23 7.17
N THR A 200 18.74 2.36 6.81
CA THR A 200 18.11 3.28 7.77
C THR A 200 16.67 2.93 8.10
N GLY A 201 15.99 2.17 7.25
CA GLY A 201 14.56 1.84 7.36
C GLY A 201 13.61 3.04 7.38
N ARG A 202 14.09 4.28 7.17
CA ARG A 202 13.29 5.50 7.35
C ARG A 202 12.20 5.68 6.29
N ASN A 203 12.43 5.14 5.11
CA ASN A 203 11.51 5.19 3.97
C ASN A 203 10.86 3.83 3.70
N ALA A 204 11.03 2.88 4.63
CA ALA A 204 10.47 1.55 4.49
C ALA A 204 8.95 1.66 4.35
N SER A 205 8.39 0.98 3.37
CA SER A 205 6.93 0.95 3.19
C SER A 205 6.50 -0.33 2.49
N ALA A 206 5.30 -0.81 2.85
CA ALA A 206 4.74 -2.00 2.25
C ALA A 206 3.23 -1.90 2.10
N ILE A 207 2.69 -2.56 1.08
CA ILE A 207 1.27 -2.84 0.92
C ILE A 207 1.06 -4.35 0.84
N VAL A 208 0.02 -4.85 1.51
CA VAL A 208 -0.43 -6.24 1.42
C VAL A 208 -1.95 -6.23 1.33
N ALA A 209 -2.48 -6.75 0.23
CA ALA A 209 -3.91 -6.75 -0.04
C ALA A 209 -4.38 -8.03 -0.73
N GLU A 210 -5.39 -8.66 -0.18
CA GLU A 210 -6.03 -9.85 -0.72
C GLU A 210 -7.19 -9.45 -1.63
N GLU A 211 -7.28 -10.05 -2.81
CA GLU A 211 -8.45 -9.95 -3.68
C GLU A 211 -9.57 -10.86 -3.15
N ARG A 212 -10.65 -10.24 -2.66
CA ARG A 212 -11.80 -10.97 -2.09
C ARG A 212 -12.95 -11.12 -3.07
N ASP A 213 -13.13 -10.11 -3.93
CA ASP A 213 -14.04 -10.12 -5.06
C ASP A 213 -13.29 -9.54 -6.28
N PRO A 214 -13.70 -9.87 -7.52
CA PRO A 214 -13.01 -9.39 -8.72
C PRO A 214 -12.80 -7.86 -8.72
N GLY A 215 -11.54 -7.43 -8.70
CA GLY A 215 -11.14 -6.01 -8.66
C GLY A 215 -11.50 -5.29 -7.35
N ARG A 216 -11.71 -6.01 -6.26
CA ARG A 216 -11.94 -5.49 -4.91
C ARG A 216 -11.00 -6.14 -3.92
N TYR A 217 -10.20 -5.29 -3.30
CA TYR A 217 -9.11 -5.71 -2.46
C TYR A 217 -9.33 -5.27 -1.02
N ARG A 218 -8.83 -6.12 -0.13
CA ARG A 218 -8.86 -5.92 1.30
C ARG A 218 -7.46 -6.09 1.84
N GLY A 219 -6.99 -5.11 2.59
CA GLY A 219 -5.61 -5.11 3.00
C GLY A 219 -5.25 -3.91 3.82
N PHE A 220 -3.97 -3.71 3.96
CA PHE A 220 -3.41 -2.57 4.64
C PHE A 220 -2.11 -2.18 3.94
N TRP A 221 -1.67 -0.98 4.23
CA TRP A 221 -0.29 -0.60 4.01
C TRP A 221 0.35 -0.25 5.33
N THR A 222 1.66 -0.23 5.34
CA THR A 222 2.41 0.11 6.54
C THR A 222 3.72 0.78 6.21
N ASP A 223 4.09 1.73 7.06
CA ASP A 223 5.42 2.36 7.14
C ASP A 223 6.14 1.93 8.44
N ASP A 224 5.61 0.92 9.15
CA ASP A 224 6.18 0.38 10.39
C ASP A 224 7.40 -0.52 10.07
N PRO A 225 8.63 -0.10 10.42
CA PRO A 225 9.85 -0.82 10.05
C PRO A 225 9.90 -2.25 10.60
N ASP A 226 9.32 -2.49 11.79
CA ASP A 226 9.32 -3.82 12.41
C ASP A 226 8.46 -4.79 11.58
N ARG A 227 7.31 -4.32 11.09
CA ARG A 227 6.42 -5.10 10.22
C ARG A 227 7.00 -5.34 8.86
N ILE A 228 7.67 -4.34 8.30
CA ILE A 228 8.32 -4.44 6.99
C ILE A 228 9.46 -5.43 7.06
N THR A 229 10.25 -5.40 8.15
CA THR A 229 11.30 -6.39 8.41
C THR A 229 10.71 -7.80 8.53
N GLU A 230 9.63 -7.98 9.29
CA GLU A 230 8.93 -9.27 9.41
C GLU A 230 8.41 -9.75 8.05
N PHE A 231 7.84 -8.85 7.26
CA PHE A 231 7.30 -9.15 5.95
C PHE A 231 8.38 -9.55 4.94
N ALA A 232 9.46 -8.77 4.84
CA ALA A 232 10.60 -9.07 3.98
C ALA A 232 11.28 -10.39 4.36
N ALA A 233 11.39 -10.68 5.65
CA ALA A 233 11.94 -11.95 6.13
C ALA A 233 11.05 -13.15 5.74
N TYR A 234 9.72 -12.99 5.81
CA TYR A 234 8.78 -14.02 5.34
C TYR A 234 8.90 -14.26 3.83
N LEU A 235 8.93 -13.19 3.01
CA LEU A 235 9.07 -13.32 1.56
C LEU A 235 10.39 -14.02 1.19
N GLU A 236 11.49 -13.70 1.86
CA GLU A 236 12.78 -14.37 1.64
C GLU A 236 12.75 -15.85 2.06
N ALA A 237 12.15 -16.16 3.21
CA ALA A 237 12.10 -17.54 3.70
C ALA A 237 11.25 -18.46 2.81
N THR A 238 10.16 -17.92 2.27
CA THR A 238 9.17 -18.65 1.47
C THR A 238 9.57 -18.70 0.00
N TYR A 239 10.07 -17.59 -0.57
CA TYR A 239 10.31 -17.43 -2.01
C TYR A 239 11.77 -17.13 -2.38
N GLY A 240 12.68 -17.01 -1.41
CA GLY A 240 14.09 -16.66 -1.66
C GLY A 240 14.99 -17.84 -2.05
N ARG A 241 14.47 -19.07 -2.10
CA ARG A 241 15.24 -20.24 -2.57
C ARG A 241 14.89 -20.58 -4.01
N ARG A 242 15.85 -20.39 -4.90
CA ARG A 242 16.02 -21.19 -6.13
C ARG A 242 17.19 -22.15 -5.94
#